data_AF-A0AAD8RCG1-F1
#
_entry.id   AF-A0AAD8RCG1-F1
#
_cell.length_a   1.000
_cell.length_b   1.000
_cell.length_c   1.000
_cell.angle_alpha   90.00
_cell.angle_beta   90.00
_cell.angle_gamma   90.00
#
_symmetry.space_group_name_H-M   'P 1'
#
loop_
_entity.id
_entity.type
_entity.pdbx_description
1 polymer ?
#
loop_
_entity_poly.entity_id
_entity_poly.type
_entity_poly.pdbx_seq_one_letter_code
_entity_poly.pdbx_strand_id
1 'polypeptide(L)'
;MGSAQSAQRVMPEQVVHDLHCEDRILQERSMCGCGMQSTRQRTEEERDASIIFHVHHALRHYNANHEGLDFVPVKPLMAAYVGFRGHIWAHVSFLARRSGKPVTHFFAELRYDYNFGTPTVETCTIVGKRPP
;
A
#
# COMPACT_ATOMS: atom_id res chain seq x y z
N MET A 1 22.06 -1.62 -41.57
CA MET A 1 21.14 -2.45 -40.76
C MET A 1 21.81 -2.69 -39.42
N GLY A 2 21.16 -2.31 -38.32
CA GLY A 2 21.71 -2.45 -36.97
C GLY A 2 20.79 -1.78 -35.97
N SER A 3 19.75 -2.50 -35.57
CA SER A 3 18.66 -2.06 -34.70
C SER A 3 19.16 -1.72 -33.30
N ALA A 4 18.75 -0.55 -32.79
CA ALA A 4 18.91 -0.20 -31.38
C ALA A 4 17.94 -1.02 -30.51
N GLN A 5 18.47 -1.82 -29.59
CA GLN A 5 17.68 -2.48 -28.55
C GLN A 5 17.47 -1.50 -27.39
N SER A 6 16.20 -1.19 -27.11
CA SER A 6 15.77 -0.39 -25.97
C SER A 6 15.91 -1.24 -24.70
N ALA A 7 16.91 -0.93 -23.87
CA ALA A 7 17.06 -1.54 -22.56
C ALA A 7 16.04 -0.90 -21.60
N GLN A 8 14.97 -1.64 -21.30
CA GLN A 8 14.08 -1.34 -20.17
C GLN A 8 14.92 -1.35 -18.90
N ARG A 9 15.10 -0.18 -18.28
CA ARG A 9 15.70 -0.04 -16.94
C ARG A 9 14.74 -0.63 -15.92
N VAL A 10 14.88 -1.92 -15.64
CA VAL A 10 14.29 -2.54 -14.45
C VAL A 10 15.11 -2.05 -13.26
N MET A 11 14.51 -1.22 -12.41
CA MET A 11 15.15 -0.81 -11.14
C MET A 11 15.22 -2.04 -10.22
N PRO A 12 16.36 -2.32 -9.59
CA PRO A 12 16.52 -3.51 -8.75
C PRO A 12 15.64 -3.43 -7.49
N GLU A 13 15.07 -4.57 -7.09
CA GLU A 13 14.15 -4.70 -5.93
C GLU A 13 14.72 -4.14 -4.62
N GLN A 14 16.05 -4.17 -4.46
CA GLN A 14 16.74 -3.57 -3.30
C GLN A 14 16.59 -2.05 -3.25
N VAL A 15 16.60 -1.34 -4.38
CA VAL A 15 16.42 0.12 -4.42
C VAL A 15 14.98 0.49 -4.09
N VAL A 16 14.01 -0.34 -4.48
CA VAL A 16 12.59 -0.16 -4.10
C VAL A 16 12.39 -0.37 -2.60
N HIS A 17 13.08 -1.37 -2.03
CA HIS A 17 13.06 -1.66 -0.59
C HIS A 17 13.72 -0.54 0.24
N ASP A 18 14.84 0.01 -0.23
CA ASP A 18 15.55 1.10 0.44
C ASP A 18 14.77 2.43 0.36
N LEU A 19 14.14 2.73 -0.77
CA LEU A 19 13.19 3.85 -0.88
C LEU A 19 12.00 3.68 0.07
N HIS A 20 11.48 2.46 0.21
CA HIS A 20 10.44 2.13 1.21
C HIS A 20 10.92 2.29 2.65
N CYS A 21 12.21 2.04 2.91
CA CYS A 21 12.83 2.22 4.22
C CYS A 21 13.01 3.71 4.56
N GLU A 22 13.51 4.50 3.61
CA GLU A 22 13.66 5.95 3.80
C GLU A 22 12.30 6.66 3.94
N ASP A 23 11.30 6.27 3.14
CA ASP A 23 9.93 6.75 3.29
C ASP A 23 9.33 6.32 4.64
N ARG A 24 9.63 5.10 5.11
CA ARG A 24 9.28 4.65 6.49
C ARG A 24 9.87 5.55 7.55
N ILE A 25 11.16 5.88 7.46
CA ILE A 25 11.86 6.72 8.45
C ILE A 25 11.33 8.16 8.43
N LEU A 26 11.05 8.71 7.24
CA LEU A 26 10.46 10.05 7.08
C LEU A 26 9.01 10.10 7.58
N GLN A 27 8.25 9.04 7.34
CA GLN A 27 6.89 8.90 7.84
C GLN A 27 6.86 8.76 9.36
N GLU A 28 7.72 7.91 9.95
CA GLU A 28 7.89 7.76 11.40
C GLU A 28 8.22 9.10 12.08
N ARG A 29 9.12 9.91 11.50
CA ARG A 29 9.45 11.25 12.00
C ARG A 29 8.28 12.24 11.89
N SER A 30 7.35 12.02 10.98
CA SER A 30 6.16 12.86 10.77
C SER A 30 4.93 12.41 11.59
N MET A 31 4.99 11.28 12.31
CA MET A 31 3.82 10.72 13.01
C MET A 31 3.51 11.39 14.36
N CYS A 32 4.41 12.24 14.87
CA CYS A 32 4.10 13.16 15.96
C CYS A 32 3.49 14.42 15.32
N GLY A 33 2.23 14.74 15.63
CA GLY A 33 1.53 15.94 15.14
C GLY A 33 2.10 17.28 15.66
N CYS A 34 3.42 17.41 15.83
CA CYS A 34 4.11 18.65 16.19
C CYS A 34 5.43 18.80 15.39
N GLY A 35 5.40 19.62 14.34
CA GLY A 35 6.55 20.23 13.64
C GLY A 35 7.25 19.31 12.63
N MET A 36 7.44 19.63 11.35
CA MET A 36 7.46 20.90 10.62
C MET A 36 6.48 20.83 9.44
N GLN A 37 5.73 21.91 9.21
CA GLN A 37 4.86 22.04 8.04
C GLN A 37 5.72 21.99 6.78
N SER A 38 5.66 20.89 6.03
CA SER A 38 5.73 21.02 4.58
C SER A 38 4.49 21.83 4.19
N THR A 39 4.69 23.07 3.77
CA THR A 39 3.63 23.99 3.33
C THR A 39 2.94 23.52 2.04
N ARG A 40 3.44 22.45 1.41
CA ARG A 40 2.84 21.84 0.24
C ARG A 40 1.98 20.65 0.65
N GLN A 41 0.67 20.74 0.40
CA GLN A 41 -0.21 19.58 0.41
C GLN A 41 0.31 18.57 -0.63
N ARG A 42 0.51 17.32 -0.21
CA ARG A 42 0.84 16.23 -1.15
C ARG A 42 -0.26 16.12 -2.21
N THR A 43 0.14 15.87 -3.45
CA THR A 43 -0.85 15.56 -4.49
C THR A 43 -1.50 14.21 -4.21
N GLU A 44 -2.65 13.96 -4.85
CA GLU A 44 -3.33 12.67 -4.75
C GLU A 44 -2.42 11.53 -5.25
N GLU A 45 -1.63 11.77 -6.30
CA GLU A 45 -0.71 10.79 -6.88
C GLU A 45 0.45 10.48 -5.93
N GLU A 46 1.03 11.48 -5.27
CA GLU A 46 2.10 11.30 -4.28
C GLU A 46 1.59 10.48 -3.09
N ARG A 47 0.38 10.79 -2.61
CA ARG A 47 -0.28 10.01 -1.56
C ARG A 47 -0.53 8.57 -2.01
N ASP A 48 -1.14 8.37 -3.17
CA ASP A 48 -1.48 7.03 -3.68
C ASP A 48 -0.22 6.19 -3.89
N ALA A 49 0.86 6.77 -4.42
CA ALA A 49 2.15 6.12 -4.55
C ALA A 49 2.73 5.65 -3.21
N SER A 50 2.55 6.42 -2.13
CA SER A 50 3.00 5.98 -0.80
C SER A 50 2.16 4.85 -0.19
N ILE A 51 0.90 4.67 -0.62
CA ILE A 51 -0.02 3.66 -0.04
C ILE A 51 -0.05 2.38 -0.88
N ILE A 52 0.23 2.46 -2.19
CA ILE A 52 0.00 1.38 -3.14
C ILE A 52 0.71 0.06 -2.78
N PHE A 53 1.89 0.13 -2.15
CA PHE A 53 2.59 -1.07 -1.68
C PHE A 53 1.78 -1.87 -0.67
N HIS A 54 1.12 -1.18 0.27
CA HIS A 54 0.30 -1.82 1.30
C HIS A 54 -0.92 -2.50 0.66
N VAL A 55 -1.51 -1.83 -0.33
CA VAL A 55 -2.63 -2.37 -1.12
C VAL A 55 -2.23 -3.66 -1.85
N HIS A 56 -1.07 -3.67 -2.51
CA HIS A 56 -0.58 -4.88 -3.17
C HIS A 56 -0.37 -6.03 -2.20
N HIS A 57 0.21 -5.75 -1.03
CA HIS A 57 0.44 -6.77 -0.02
C HIS A 57 -0.88 -7.35 0.52
N ALA A 58 -1.85 -6.48 0.82
CA ALA A 58 -3.18 -6.87 1.28
C ALA A 58 -3.96 -7.69 0.24
N LEU A 59 -3.94 -7.27 -1.03
CA LEU A 59 -4.62 -7.99 -2.11
C LEU A 59 -3.98 -9.33 -2.45
N ARG A 60 -2.65 -9.41 -2.45
CA ARG A 60 -1.94 -10.67 -2.65
C ARG A 60 -2.36 -11.68 -1.58
N HIS A 61 -2.40 -11.26 -0.32
CA HIS A 61 -2.87 -12.09 0.79
C HIS A 61 -4.34 -12.50 0.61
N TYR A 62 -5.22 -11.56 0.25
CA TYR A 62 -6.63 -11.85 0.04
C TYR A 62 -6.86 -12.87 -1.08
N ASN A 63 -6.23 -12.68 -2.24
CA ASN A 63 -6.37 -13.58 -3.38
C ASN A 63 -5.79 -14.97 -3.10
N ALA A 64 -4.66 -15.06 -2.37
CA ALA A 64 -4.09 -16.34 -1.98
C ALA A 64 -5.04 -17.19 -1.11
N ASN A 65 -5.92 -16.53 -0.35
CA ASN A 65 -6.93 -17.18 0.50
C ASN A 65 -8.28 -17.38 -0.21
N HIS A 66 -8.45 -16.87 -1.44
CA HIS A 66 -9.71 -16.95 -2.20
C HIS A 66 -9.42 -17.28 -3.67
N GLU A 67 -9.20 -18.56 -3.94
CA GLU A 67 -8.88 -19.06 -5.28
C GLU A 67 -9.93 -18.65 -6.33
N GLY A 68 -9.46 -18.19 -7.49
CA GLY A 68 -10.29 -17.82 -8.63
C GLY A 68 -10.96 -16.44 -8.55
N LEU A 69 -10.69 -15.63 -7.51
CA LEU A 69 -11.21 -14.25 -7.44
C LEU A 69 -10.33 -13.21 -8.14
N ASP A 70 -9.01 -13.41 -8.18
CA ASP A 70 -8.02 -12.60 -8.92
C ASP A 70 -8.29 -11.09 -8.94
N PHE A 71 -8.43 -10.48 -7.75
CA PHE A 71 -8.59 -9.03 -7.66
C PHE A 71 -7.29 -8.31 -7.99
N VAL A 72 -7.41 -7.25 -8.78
CA VAL A 72 -6.32 -6.29 -9.07
C VAL A 72 -6.61 -4.94 -8.41
N PRO A 73 -5.59 -4.24 -7.90
CA PRO A 73 -5.77 -2.91 -7.33
C PRO A 73 -6.23 -1.91 -8.40
N VAL A 74 -7.13 -1.01 -7.99
CA VAL A 74 -7.60 0.09 -8.82
C VAL A 74 -7.06 1.41 -8.28
N LYS A 75 -7.30 1.70 -7.00
CA LYS A 75 -6.90 2.98 -6.39
C LYS A 75 -6.84 2.89 -4.86
N PRO A 76 -5.73 3.29 -4.22
CA PRO A 76 -5.71 3.58 -2.79
C PRO A 76 -6.64 4.75 -2.45
N LEU A 77 -7.35 4.69 -1.34
CA LEU A 77 -8.25 5.77 -0.92
C LEU A 77 -7.71 6.53 0.29
N MET A 78 -7.28 5.79 1.32
CA MET A 78 -6.80 6.36 2.57
C MET A 78 -5.89 5.36 3.27
N ALA A 79 -4.89 5.87 3.99
CA ALA A 79 -4.13 5.12 4.97
C ALA A 79 -4.06 5.90 6.29
N ALA A 80 -4.22 5.18 7.40
CA ALA A 80 -3.95 5.69 8.73
C ALA A 80 -2.89 4.79 9.39
N TYR A 81 -1.99 5.39 10.16
CA TYR A 81 -0.86 4.70 10.77
C TYR A 81 -0.87 4.88 12.28
N VAL A 82 -0.69 3.78 13.01
CA VAL A 82 -0.73 3.78 14.47
C VAL A 82 0.44 2.97 15.01
N GLY A 83 1.30 3.60 15.81
CA GLY A 83 2.35 2.91 16.56
C GLY A 83 1.79 2.34 17.86
N PHE A 84 1.98 1.04 18.11
CA PHE A 84 1.58 0.40 19.37
C PHE A 84 2.52 -0.75 19.74
N ARG A 85 3.08 -0.69 20.96
CA ARG A 85 3.91 -1.75 21.59
C ARG A 85 5.00 -2.35 20.68
N GLY A 86 5.79 -1.52 19.99
CA GLY A 86 6.85 -2.08 19.13
C GLY A 86 6.37 -2.48 17.73
N HIS A 87 5.15 -2.10 17.34
CA HIS A 87 4.61 -2.36 16.01
C HIS A 87 4.03 -1.10 15.40
N ILE A 88 4.09 -1.01 14.07
CA ILE A 88 3.35 -0.02 13.30
C ILE A 88 2.21 -0.72 12.61
N TRP A 89 1.00 -0.21 12.82
CA TRP A 89 -0.21 -0.66 12.15
C TRP A 89 -0.54 0.30 11.03
N ALA A 90 -0.78 -0.22 9.84
CA ALA A 90 -1.31 0.53 8.72
C ALA A 90 -2.74 0.05 8.43
N HIS A 91 -3.70 0.95 8.56
CA HIS A 91 -5.09 0.74 8.19
C HIS A 91 -5.33 1.38 6.84
N VAL A 92 -5.56 0.56 5.82
CA VAL A 92 -5.67 1.02 4.43
C VAL A 92 -7.06 0.72 3.88
N SER A 93 -7.62 1.70 3.18
CA SER A 93 -8.83 1.53 2.37
C SER A 93 -8.48 1.72 0.90
N PHE A 94 -9.04 0.87 0.05
CA PHE A 94 -8.70 0.88 -1.37
C PHE A 94 -9.79 0.25 -2.23
N LEU A 95 -9.75 0.58 -3.52
CA LEU A 95 -10.59 0.00 -4.55
C LEU A 95 -9.82 -1.11 -5.26
N ALA A 96 -10.50 -2.23 -5.52
CA ALA A 96 -9.98 -3.31 -6.32
C ALA A 96 -11.07 -3.86 -7.26
N ARG A 97 -10.66 -4.53 -8.32
CA ARG A 97 -11.57 -5.08 -9.33
C ARG A 97 -11.12 -6.47 -9.73
N ARG A 98 -12.09 -7.36 -9.92
CA ARG A 98 -11.89 -8.64 -10.61
C ARG A 98 -12.52 -8.60 -12.00
N SER A 99 -12.01 -9.43 -12.90
CA SER A 99 -12.44 -9.45 -14.30
C SER A 99 -13.96 -9.59 -14.43
N GLY A 100 -14.58 -8.76 -15.26
CA GLY A 100 -16.03 -8.79 -15.53
C GLY A 100 -16.93 -8.41 -14.34
N LYS A 101 -16.40 -7.81 -13.27
CA LYS A 101 -17.19 -7.40 -12.10
C LYS A 101 -16.98 -5.92 -11.74
N PRO A 102 -17.94 -5.30 -11.02
CA PRO A 102 -17.80 -3.94 -10.53
C PRO A 102 -16.59 -3.76 -9.60
N VAL A 103 -16.12 -2.51 -9.53
CA VAL A 103 -15.12 -2.11 -8.55
C VAL A 103 -15.68 -2.32 -7.14
N THR A 104 -14.86 -2.91 -6.27
CA THR A 104 -15.20 -3.30 -4.91
C THR A 104 -14.31 -2.54 -3.93
N HIS A 105 -14.90 -2.11 -2.81
CA HIS A 105 -14.19 -1.42 -1.74
C HIS A 105 -13.63 -2.44 -0.76
N PHE A 106 -12.37 -2.24 -0.37
CA PHE A 106 -11.67 -3.08 0.60
C PHE A 106 -11.15 -2.25 1.76
N PHE A 107 -11.04 -2.91 2.90
CA PHE A 107 -10.32 -2.44 4.07
C PHE A 107 -9.31 -3.50 4.50
N ALA A 108 -8.10 -3.07 4.84
CA ALA A 108 -7.06 -3.96 5.34
C ALA A 108 -6.27 -3.36 6.50
N GLU A 109 -5.80 -4.24 7.36
CA GLU A 109 -4.95 -3.94 8.50
C GLU A 109 -3.63 -4.70 8.31
N LEU A 110 -2.53 -3.94 8.27
CA LEU A 110 -1.19 -4.48 8.11
C LEU A 110 -0.37 -4.14 9.34
N ARG A 111 0.37 -5.10 9.86
CA ARG A 111 1.26 -4.93 11.01
C ARG A 111 2.72 -5.08 10.58
N TYR A 112 3.49 -4.03 10.83
CA TYR A 112 4.93 -3.99 10.70
C TYR A 112 5.58 -4.22 12.07
N ASP A 113 6.57 -5.10 12.10
CA ASP A 113 7.51 -5.22 13.21
C ASP A 113 8.73 -4.35 12.89
N TYR A 114 9.28 -3.67 13.89
CA TYR A 114 10.47 -2.83 13.71
C TYR A 114 11.66 -3.59 13.11
N ASN A 115 11.74 -4.90 13.32
CA ASN A 115 12.83 -5.74 12.83
C ASN A 115 12.64 -6.25 11.39
N PHE A 116 11.43 -6.13 10.82
CA PHE A 116 11.10 -6.72 9.52
C PHE A 116 10.67 -5.67 8.49
N GLY A 117 11.12 -5.84 7.24
CA GLY A 117 10.76 -4.98 6.11
C GLY A 117 9.35 -5.22 5.59
N THR A 118 8.87 -6.46 5.69
CA THR A 118 7.59 -6.92 5.11
C THR A 118 6.48 -6.93 6.17
N PRO A 119 5.31 -6.34 5.89
CA PRO A 119 4.19 -6.38 6.82
C PRO A 119 3.51 -7.75 6.89
N THR A 120 2.97 -8.09 8.05
CA THR A 120 1.96 -9.14 8.19
C THR A 120 0.58 -8.55 7.87
N VAL A 121 -0.21 -9.21 7.02
CA VAL A 121 -1.62 -8.82 6.81
C VAL A 121 -2.44 -9.48 7.90
N GLU A 122 -3.04 -8.67 8.77
CA GLU A 122 -3.87 -9.13 9.89
C GLU A 122 -5.32 -9.29 9.43
N THR A 123 -5.81 -8.32 8.65
CA THR A 123 -7.16 -8.32 8.08
C THR A 123 -7.11 -7.81 6.64
N CYS A 124 -7.89 -8.41 5.74
CA CYS A 124 -8.21 -7.83 4.43
C CYS A 124 -9.60 -8.28 4.04
N THR A 125 -10.55 -7.35 3.93
CA THR A 125 -11.96 -7.68 3.73
C THR A 125 -12.66 -6.72 2.78
N ILE A 126 -13.70 -7.22 2.11
CA ILE A 126 -14.59 -6.41 1.29
C ILE A 126 -15.52 -5.61 2.21
N VAL A 127 -15.53 -4.29 2.04
CA VAL A 127 -16.47 -3.41 2.72
C VAL A 127 -17.77 -3.41 1.93
N GLY A 128 -18.77 -4.15 2.42
CA GLY A 128 -20.10 -4.16 1.84
C GLY A 128 -20.78 -2.79 1.92
N LYS A 129 -21.62 -2.47 0.93
CA LYS A 129 -22.67 -1.47 1.16
C LYS A 129 -23.66 -2.11 2.14
N ARG A 130 -23.98 -1.42 3.26
CA ARG A 130 -25.13 -1.83 4.06
C ARG A 130 -26.34 -1.91 3.12
N PRO A 131 -27.16 -2.97 3.19
CA PRO A 131 -28.45 -2.93 2.52
C PRO A 131 -29.22 -1.70 3.05
N PRO A 132 -30.00 -1.03 2.18
CA PRO A 132 -30.84 0.10 2.57
C PRO A 132 -31.83 -0.27 3.69
#